data_AF-A0A2V6X145-F1
#
_entry.id   AF-A0A2V6X145-F1
#
_cell.length_a   1.000
_cell.length_b   1.000
_cell.length_c   1.000
_cell.angle_alpha   90.00
_cell.angle_beta   90.00
_cell.angle_gamma   90.00
#
_symmetry.space_group_name_H-M   'P 1'
#
loop_
_entity.id
_entity.type
_entity.pdbx_description
1 polymer ?
#
loop_
_entity_poly.entity_id
_entity_poly.type
_entity_poly.pdbx_seq_one_letter_code
_entity_poly.pdbx_strand_id
1 'polypeptide(L)'
;MMRRTLWALALLGSAILLATGGHAAAADITFENTAGMTPMSPFFDNTDVPLDTPFASSRLGTQLQLSHGVSFSSDADYVALVNLGSGHATSGGAGIGGVTAANILKYHSAVIITFTMPGDPTIPAVTDSVSIRGDNFPNSSGSATMEAFDVNGALLASVTVPDTAGFTLSISTANIHSVRITQTLSDIAFDDLHVNALSRAVNVAPIADAGPDQGVFVGDVVSLDGSLSSDPDIDPLTFSWTLARPDGSTAVLTGDTTASPTFTADVPGTYTATLTVADSFGATASDSVDVSAITSTQSVDALILRALNLIGAMPREQVTTRGNQNALQNFLTQTLDALHRGDVEHARDKLAKSINRIDGCALRGRPDGDGDQRDWVTDCAAQAAVYPLLTNAFGALAP
;
A
#
# COMPACT_ATOMS: atom_id res chain seq x y z
N MET A 1 -74.10 -12.59 -39.96
CA MET A 1 -74.43 -12.48 -38.53
C MET A 1 -73.24 -11.77 -37.88
N MET A 2 -73.28 -10.52 -37.38
CA MET A 2 -74.18 -9.92 -36.37
C MET A 2 -74.40 -10.91 -35.20
N ARG A 3 -73.98 -10.74 -33.93
CA ARG A 3 -73.55 -9.60 -33.05
C ARG A 3 -72.61 -10.18 -31.94
N ARG A 4 -71.89 -9.46 -31.04
CA ARG A 4 -71.78 -8.03 -30.66
C ARG A 4 -70.43 -7.71 -29.95
N THR A 5 -70.24 -6.42 -29.67
CA THR A 5 -69.36 -5.64 -28.75
C THR A 5 -69.29 -6.10 -27.27
N LEU A 6 -68.38 -5.65 -26.36
CA LEU A 6 -67.96 -4.26 -26.04
C LEU A 6 -66.76 -4.17 -25.00
N TRP A 7 -65.64 -3.45 -25.28
CA TRP A 7 -64.72 -2.67 -24.37
C TRP A 7 -63.81 -3.40 -23.32
N ALA A 8 -62.64 -2.90 -22.85
CA ALA A 8 -61.70 -1.82 -23.25
C ALA A 8 -60.33 -1.86 -22.47
N LEU A 9 -59.35 -1.04 -22.93
CA LEU A 9 -58.22 -0.39 -22.20
C LEU A 9 -56.81 -1.05 -22.04
N ALA A 10 -55.84 -0.44 -22.75
CA ALA A 10 -54.42 -0.12 -22.46
C ALA A 10 -53.43 -1.08 -21.76
N LEU A 11 -52.24 -1.24 -22.38
CA LEU A 11 -50.94 -0.90 -21.75
C LEU A 11 -49.80 -0.76 -22.80
N LEU A 12 -48.85 0.14 -22.54
CA LEU A 12 -47.69 0.43 -23.39
C LEU A 12 -46.58 -0.63 -23.21
N GLY A 13 -46.01 -1.12 -24.32
CA GLY A 13 -44.97 -2.13 -24.33
C GLY A 13 -43.57 -1.57 -24.62
N SER A 14 -42.83 -1.26 -23.55
CA SER A 14 -41.37 -1.31 -23.41
C SER A 14 -40.48 -0.90 -24.60
N ALA A 15 -39.97 0.33 -24.56
CA ALA A 15 -38.67 0.62 -25.15
C ALA A 15 -37.57 0.02 -24.27
N ILE A 16 -36.85 -0.98 -24.78
CA ILE A 16 -35.58 -1.43 -24.17
C ILE A 16 -34.53 -0.38 -24.51
N LEU A 17 -34.28 0.53 -23.58
CA LEU A 17 -33.13 1.43 -23.66
C LEU A 17 -31.92 0.73 -23.02
N LEU A 18 -30.89 0.50 -23.83
CA LEU A 18 -29.61 -0.04 -23.37
C LEU A 18 -28.95 0.98 -22.42
N ALA A 19 -28.90 0.66 -21.13
CA ALA A 19 -28.22 1.48 -20.13
C ALA A 19 -26.69 1.32 -20.25
N THR A 20 -26.09 2.10 -21.15
CA THR A 20 -24.64 2.29 -21.21
C THR A 20 -24.20 3.31 -20.17
N GLY A 21 -23.43 2.88 -19.16
CA GLY A 21 -22.82 3.76 -18.15
C GLY A 21 -23.73 4.02 -16.95
N GLY A 22 -23.41 3.40 -15.81
CA GLY A 22 -24.14 3.60 -14.56
C GLY A 22 -23.79 4.94 -13.91
N HIS A 23 -24.52 5.99 -14.28
CA HIS A 23 -24.55 7.27 -13.59
C HIS A 23 -25.98 7.56 -13.14
N ALA A 24 -26.17 7.82 -11.85
CA ALA A 24 -27.42 8.35 -11.32
C ALA A 24 -27.57 9.82 -11.73
N ALA A 25 -28.79 10.35 -11.67
CA ALA A 25 -28.96 11.81 -11.73
C ALA A 25 -28.34 12.46 -10.47
N ALA A 26 -28.04 13.76 -10.55
CA ALA A 26 -27.76 14.56 -9.35
C ALA A 26 -28.94 14.51 -8.38
N ALA A 27 -28.65 14.53 -7.09
CA ALA A 27 -29.62 14.42 -6.01
C ALA A 27 -29.68 15.71 -5.20
N ASP A 28 -30.83 16.38 -5.24
CA ASP A 28 -31.21 17.45 -4.31
C ASP A 28 -32.08 16.84 -3.21
N ILE A 29 -31.58 16.84 -1.97
CA ILE A 29 -32.25 16.26 -0.81
C ILE A 29 -32.52 17.36 0.22
N THR A 30 -33.78 17.80 0.27
CA THR A 30 -34.31 18.62 1.37
C THR A 30 -34.99 17.73 2.40
N PHE A 31 -34.93 18.11 3.68
CA PHE A 31 -35.40 17.24 4.76
C PHE A 31 -36.85 17.48 5.21
N GLU A 32 -37.56 18.41 4.55
CA GLU A 32 -38.94 18.81 4.88
C GLU A 32 -39.99 17.71 4.76
N ASN A 33 -39.81 16.76 3.84
CA ASN A 33 -40.84 15.76 3.50
C ASN A 33 -40.26 14.35 3.29
N THR A 34 -39.18 13.99 4.01
CA THR A 34 -38.58 12.65 3.90
C THR A 34 -39.59 11.57 4.26
N ALA A 35 -39.94 10.71 3.30
CA ALA A 35 -41.09 9.83 3.41
C ALA A 35 -40.98 8.83 4.58
N GLY A 36 -42.04 8.75 5.38
CA GLY A 36 -42.08 7.90 6.58
C GLY A 36 -41.34 8.48 7.79
N MET A 37 -40.80 9.70 7.69
CA MET A 37 -40.09 10.37 8.77
C MET A 37 -40.91 11.49 9.40
N THR A 38 -40.54 11.87 10.61
CA THR A 38 -41.09 13.02 11.31
C THR A 38 -39.98 13.67 12.13
N PRO A 39 -39.67 14.96 11.90
CA PRO A 39 -38.70 15.69 12.71
C PRO A 39 -39.06 15.60 14.19
N MET A 40 -38.05 15.51 15.06
CA MET A 40 -38.25 15.59 16.50
C MET A 40 -38.87 16.95 16.90
N SER A 41 -39.61 17.01 18.01
CA SER A 41 -40.25 18.24 18.49
C SER A 41 -39.25 19.40 18.62
N PRO A 42 -39.67 20.66 18.35
CA PRO A 42 -38.74 21.79 18.26
C PRO A 42 -37.97 21.99 19.56
N PHE A 43 -36.64 21.97 19.44
CA PHE A 43 -35.71 22.13 20.56
C PHE A 43 -34.81 23.33 20.30
N PHE A 44 -35.10 24.44 20.97
CA PHE A 44 -34.52 25.77 20.74
C PHE A 44 -33.55 26.23 21.86
N ASP A 45 -33.14 25.33 22.75
CA ASP A 45 -32.12 25.61 23.75
C ASP A 45 -30.83 24.91 23.30
N ASN A 46 -29.68 25.58 23.38
CA ASN A 46 -28.37 25.08 22.91
C ASN A 46 -27.79 24.07 23.91
N THR A 47 -28.60 23.08 24.30
CA THR A 47 -28.32 22.08 25.32
C THR A 47 -28.42 20.69 24.71
N ASP A 48 -27.50 19.83 25.13
CA ASP A 48 -27.50 18.40 24.82
C ASP A 48 -28.88 17.77 25.08
N VAL A 49 -29.46 17.06 24.12
CA VAL A 49 -30.77 16.39 24.28
C VAL A 49 -30.60 14.89 24.49
N PRO A 50 -30.78 14.36 25.72
CA PRO A 50 -30.84 12.92 25.95
C PRO A 50 -32.07 12.32 25.26
N LEU A 51 -31.88 11.23 24.54
CA LEU A 51 -32.97 10.53 23.85
C LEU A 51 -33.38 9.30 24.67
N ASP A 52 -34.38 9.45 25.55
CA ASP A 52 -34.89 8.37 26.42
C ASP A 52 -35.28 7.12 25.62
N THR A 53 -35.91 7.33 24.47
CA THR A 53 -35.83 6.40 23.34
C THR A 53 -35.59 7.22 22.07
N PRO A 54 -34.77 6.74 21.11
CA PRO A 54 -34.70 7.35 19.81
C PRO A 54 -36.09 7.33 19.17
N PHE A 55 -36.58 8.48 18.69
CA PHE A 55 -37.73 8.48 17.79
C PHE A 55 -37.31 7.74 16.52
N ALA A 56 -37.70 6.48 16.36
CA ALA A 56 -37.27 5.66 15.22
C ALA A 56 -37.64 6.31 13.88
N SER A 57 -38.71 7.10 13.85
CA SER A 57 -39.17 7.93 12.73
C SER A 57 -38.33 9.18 12.43
N SER A 58 -37.28 9.51 13.21
CA SER A 58 -36.37 10.62 12.89
C SER A 58 -34.96 10.15 12.48
N ARG A 59 -34.71 8.84 12.37
CA ARG A 59 -33.36 8.28 12.13
C ARG A 59 -33.02 8.20 10.63
N LEU A 60 -32.28 9.16 10.10
CA LEU A 60 -32.04 9.29 8.65
C LEU A 60 -31.29 8.09 8.04
N GLY A 61 -30.28 7.56 8.76
CA GLY A 61 -29.69 6.24 8.55
C GLY A 61 -29.43 5.85 7.07
N THR A 62 -29.81 4.63 6.70
CA THR A 62 -29.78 4.13 5.31
C THR A 62 -31.07 4.40 4.53
N GLN A 63 -31.99 5.24 5.04
CA GLN A 63 -33.34 5.37 4.47
C GLN A 63 -33.36 6.00 3.06
N LEU A 64 -32.34 6.79 2.72
CA LEU A 64 -32.15 7.39 1.40
C LEU A 64 -31.23 6.55 0.48
N GLN A 65 -30.69 5.44 0.97
CA GLN A 65 -29.65 4.68 0.27
C GLN A 65 -30.21 3.97 -0.97
N LEU A 66 -31.39 3.35 -0.87
CA LEU A 66 -32.02 2.67 -2.01
C LEU A 66 -32.52 3.63 -3.09
N SER A 67 -32.96 4.83 -2.72
CA SER A 67 -33.57 5.81 -3.66
C SER A 67 -32.57 6.79 -4.25
N HIS A 68 -31.58 7.23 -3.48
CA HIS A 68 -30.61 8.25 -3.88
C HIS A 68 -29.15 7.80 -3.76
N GLY A 69 -28.88 6.59 -3.25
CA GLY A 69 -27.51 6.11 -3.03
C GLY A 69 -26.86 6.68 -1.76
N VAL A 70 -27.56 7.51 -0.98
CA VAL A 70 -27.02 8.26 0.16
C VAL A 70 -27.39 7.60 1.49
N SER A 71 -26.40 7.31 2.34
CA SER A 71 -26.60 6.92 3.74
C SER A 71 -25.96 7.91 4.71
N PHE A 72 -26.53 8.02 5.90
CA PHE A 72 -26.14 8.97 6.95
C PHE A 72 -25.83 8.25 8.26
N SER A 73 -24.64 8.47 8.83
CA SER A 73 -24.21 7.90 10.11
C SER A 73 -23.53 8.92 11.01
N SER A 74 -23.34 8.55 12.27
CA SER A 74 -22.71 9.35 13.34
C SER A 74 -22.15 8.41 14.41
N ASP A 75 -21.69 8.92 15.55
CA ASP A 75 -21.07 8.12 16.63
C ASP A 75 -22.01 7.02 17.20
N ALA A 76 -23.33 7.14 16.98
CA ALA A 76 -24.35 6.16 17.35
C ALA A 76 -25.00 5.43 16.16
N ASP A 77 -24.30 5.29 15.03
CA ASP A 77 -24.73 4.63 13.78
C ASP A 77 -25.84 5.35 12.98
N TYR A 78 -26.39 6.48 13.45
CA TYR A 78 -27.41 7.24 12.71
C TYR A 78 -27.33 8.74 12.95
N VAL A 79 -27.94 9.49 12.03
CA VAL A 79 -28.17 10.94 12.09
C VAL A 79 -29.65 11.20 12.36
N ALA A 80 -29.98 12.24 13.14
CA ALA A 80 -31.35 12.57 13.52
C ALA A 80 -31.92 13.75 12.71
N LEU A 81 -33.20 13.64 12.34
CA LEU A 81 -34.01 14.69 11.75
C LEU A 81 -34.60 15.59 12.85
N VAL A 82 -34.26 16.87 12.83
CA VAL A 82 -34.60 17.88 13.86
C VAL A 82 -35.56 18.94 13.31
N ASN A 83 -36.51 19.39 14.13
CA ASN A 83 -37.38 20.52 13.81
C ASN A 83 -36.73 21.81 14.30
N LEU A 84 -36.24 22.61 13.35
CA LEU A 84 -35.67 23.93 13.59
C LEU A 84 -36.74 25.03 13.63
N GLY A 85 -37.97 24.72 13.20
CA GLY A 85 -39.06 25.68 13.06
C GLY A 85 -38.99 26.50 11.77
N SER A 86 -40.12 27.12 11.42
CA SER A 86 -40.31 27.80 10.13
C SER A 86 -39.27 28.89 9.86
N GLY A 87 -38.48 28.74 8.80
CA GLY A 87 -37.47 29.70 8.35
C GLY A 87 -36.10 29.54 9.01
N HIS A 88 -35.93 28.55 9.89
CA HIS A 88 -34.62 28.26 10.49
C HIS A 88 -33.80 27.26 9.67
N ALA A 89 -34.43 26.30 8.99
CA ALA A 89 -33.77 25.55 7.93
C ALA A 89 -33.67 26.40 6.64
N THR A 90 -32.78 26.03 5.73
CA THR A 90 -32.56 26.78 4.50
C THR A 90 -33.64 26.53 3.43
N SER A 91 -34.30 25.36 3.45
CA SER A 91 -35.49 25.06 2.64
C SER A 91 -36.83 25.16 3.37
N GLY A 92 -36.85 25.14 4.72
CA GLY A 92 -38.09 25.23 5.49
C GLY A 92 -37.92 25.28 7.01
N GLY A 93 -38.17 24.16 7.70
CA GLY A 93 -38.03 24.02 9.14
C GLY A 93 -37.49 22.68 9.64
N ALA A 94 -37.01 21.80 8.76
CA ALA A 94 -36.38 20.54 9.11
C ALA A 94 -34.88 20.56 8.73
N GLY A 95 -34.04 19.98 9.58
CA GLY A 95 -32.61 19.80 9.30
C GLY A 95 -32.08 18.53 9.95
N ILE A 96 -30.78 18.29 9.84
CA ILE A 96 -30.11 17.11 10.39
C ILE A 96 -29.06 17.49 11.44
N GLY A 97 -28.88 16.61 12.43
CA GLY A 97 -27.88 16.74 13.49
C GLY A 97 -27.27 15.38 13.89
N GLY A 98 -26.00 15.39 14.27
CA GLY A 98 -25.27 14.22 14.74
C GLY A 98 -25.78 13.67 16.09
N VAL A 99 -25.49 12.40 16.36
CA VAL A 99 -25.92 11.73 17.60
C VAL A 99 -24.73 10.98 18.20
N THR A 100 -24.40 11.32 19.44
CA THR A 100 -23.33 10.65 20.21
C THR A 100 -23.71 9.21 20.55
N ALA A 101 -22.71 8.34 20.72
CA ALA A 101 -22.86 6.96 21.22
C ALA A 101 -23.67 6.82 22.53
N ALA A 102 -23.79 7.88 23.33
CA ALA A 102 -24.62 7.95 24.52
C ALA A 102 -26.13 8.17 24.23
N ASN A 103 -26.53 8.14 22.96
CA ASN A 103 -27.88 8.46 22.47
C ASN A 103 -28.31 9.90 22.84
N ILE A 104 -27.39 10.85 22.66
CA ILE A 104 -27.63 12.28 22.88
C ILE A 104 -27.47 13.00 21.54
N LEU A 105 -28.50 13.75 21.13
CA LEU A 105 -28.44 14.65 19.97
C LEU A 105 -27.43 15.76 20.27
N LYS A 106 -26.40 15.86 19.43
CA LYS A 106 -25.36 16.89 19.52
C LYS A 106 -24.85 17.25 18.14
N TYR A 107 -24.94 18.53 17.79
CA TYR A 107 -24.45 19.01 16.49
C TYR A 107 -22.93 18.85 16.31
N HIS A 108 -22.15 18.75 17.40
CA HIS A 108 -20.71 18.42 17.31
C HIS A 108 -20.41 16.98 16.91
N SER A 109 -21.36 16.04 17.05
CA SER A 109 -21.13 14.65 16.63
C SER A 109 -21.04 14.59 15.12
N ALA A 110 -20.02 13.90 14.62
CA ALA A 110 -19.73 13.92 13.19
C ALA A 110 -20.94 13.41 12.39
N VAL A 111 -21.35 14.17 11.37
CA VAL A 111 -22.31 13.69 10.37
C VAL A 111 -21.49 13.11 9.23
N ILE A 112 -21.61 11.81 9.01
CA ILE A 112 -20.95 11.10 7.92
C ILE A 112 -22.01 10.80 6.86
N ILE A 113 -21.69 11.13 5.61
CA ILE A 113 -22.54 10.87 4.44
C ILE A 113 -21.75 9.97 3.50
N THR A 114 -22.30 8.83 3.10
CA THR A 114 -21.62 7.83 2.25
C THR A 114 -22.43 7.53 0.99
N PHE A 115 -21.75 7.32 -0.12
CA PHE A 115 -22.35 7.14 -1.45
C PHE A 115 -22.23 5.70 -1.96
N THR A 116 -23.36 5.13 -2.37
CA THR A 116 -23.49 3.80 -2.98
C THR A 116 -24.39 3.90 -4.21
N MET A 117 -24.40 2.90 -5.09
CA MET A 117 -25.24 2.96 -6.28
C MET A 117 -26.73 2.92 -5.91
N PRO A 118 -27.57 3.86 -6.39
CA PRO A 118 -29.01 3.80 -6.16
C PRO A 118 -29.59 2.48 -6.67
N GLY A 119 -30.40 1.82 -5.84
CA GLY A 119 -30.94 0.48 -6.10
C GLY A 119 -30.00 -0.70 -5.77
N ASP A 120 -28.69 -0.50 -5.61
CA ASP A 120 -27.74 -1.53 -5.16
C ASP A 120 -26.75 -0.97 -4.12
N PRO A 121 -27.09 -1.04 -2.82
CA PRO A 121 -26.28 -0.50 -1.73
C PRO A 121 -24.99 -1.28 -1.49
N THR A 122 -24.75 -2.40 -2.20
CA THR A 122 -23.52 -3.19 -2.08
C THR A 122 -22.38 -2.67 -2.96
N ILE A 123 -22.69 -1.77 -3.89
CA ILE A 123 -21.73 -1.21 -4.85
C ILE A 123 -21.35 0.21 -4.40
N PRO A 124 -20.07 0.47 -4.03
CA PRO A 124 -19.60 1.82 -3.75
C PRO A 124 -19.78 2.75 -4.94
N ALA A 125 -20.18 3.99 -4.66
CA ALA A 125 -20.30 5.05 -5.65
C ALA A 125 -19.44 6.26 -5.27
N VAL A 126 -19.13 7.08 -6.26
CA VAL A 126 -18.43 8.34 -6.11
C VAL A 126 -19.13 9.47 -6.87
N THR A 127 -18.98 10.69 -6.36
CA THR A 127 -19.39 11.95 -6.99
C THR A 127 -18.17 12.84 -7.26
N ASP A 128 -18.34 13.86 -8.09
CA ASP A 128 -17.36 14.94 -8.29
C ASP A 128 -17.69 16.22 -7.49
N SER A 129 -18.86 16.28 -6.84
CA SER A 129 -19.22 17.39 -5.94
C SER A 129 -20.25 17.00 -4.88
N VAL A 130 -20.08 17.58 -3.70
CA VAL A 130 -21.03 17.58 -2.58
C VAL A 130 -21.15 19.01 -2.04
N SER A 131 -22.37 19.46 -1.76
CA SER A 131 -22.58 20.64 -0.93
C SER A 131 -23.76 20.46 0.02
N ILE A 132 -23.69 21.07 1.18
CA ILE A 132 -24.76 21.10 2.17
C ILE A 132 -24.80 22.48 2.83
N ARG A 133 -25.96 22.91 3.30
CA ARG A 133 -26.15 24.23 3.91
C ARG A 133 -26.32 24.13 5.41
N GLY A 134 -25.81 25.12 6.12
CA GLY A 134 -26.14 25.34 7.53
C GLY A 134 -27.55 25.93 7.68
N ASP A 135 -28.01 25.99 8.92
CA ASP A 135 -29.22 26.70 9.31
C ASP A 135 -29.08 28.24 9.21
N ASN A 136 -30.17 28.95 9.46
CA ASN A 136 -30.26 30.41 9.39
C ASN A 136 -29.98 31.12 10.74
N PHE A 137 -29.42 30.46 11.76
CA PHE A 137 -29.27 30.96 13.13
C PHE A 137 -27.79 31.16 13.53
N PRO A 138 -27.19 32.33 13.23
CA PRO A 138 -25.74 32.50 13.34
C PRO A 138 -25.25 32.69 14.79
N ASN A 139 -24.33 31.83 15.23
CA ASN A 139 -23.47 32.03 16.39
C ASN A 139 -22.03 32.35 15.95
N SER A 140 -21.68 33.63 15.98
CA SER A 140 -20.47 34.22 15.36
C SER A 140 -19.11 33.83 15.98
N SER A 141 -19.06 32.79 16.81
CA SER A 141 -17.83 32.20 17.35
C SER A 141 -17.57 30.76 16.88
N GLY A 142 -18.53 30.14 16.16
CA GLY A 142 -18.43 28.79 15.64
C GLY A 142 -17.96 28.67 14.19
N SER A 143 -17.75 27.44 13.76
CA SER A 143 -17.46 27.04 12.38
C SER A 143 -17.80 25.57 12.16
N ALA A 144 -18.15 25.23 10.92
CA ALA A 144 -18.26 23.85 10.46
C ALA A 144 -17.15 23.52 9.46
N THR A 145 -16.73 22.27 9.44
CA THR A 145 -15.76 21.74 8.49
C THR A 145 -16.34 20.52 7.78
N MET A 146 -16.28 20.52 6.46
CA MET A 146 -16.52 19.32 5.64
C MET A 146 -15.16 18.79 5.18
N GLU A 147 -14.99 17.47 5.27
CA GLU A 147 -13.86 16.71 4.74
C GLU A 147 -14.41 15.69 3.76
N ALA A 148 -13.86 15.63 2.54
CA ALA A 148 -14.24 14.65 1.53
C ALA A 148 -13.18 13.55 1.45
N PHE A 149 -13.65 12.30 1.36
CA PHE A 149 -12.81 11.12 1.28
C PHE A 149 -13.14 10.30 0.04
N ASP A 150 -12.14 9.60 -0.49
CA ASP A 150 -12.33 8.57 -1.51
C ASP A 150 -12.96 7.30 -0.91
N VAL A 151 -13.07 6.25 -1.72
CA VAL A 151 -13.67 4.95 -1.30
C VAL A 151 -12.87 4.24 -0.20
N ASN A 152 -11.71 4.79 0.14
CA ASN A 152 -10.63 4.18 0.91
C ASN A 152 -10.37 4.92 2.23
N GLY A 153 -11.04 6.06 2.42
CA GLY A 153 -10.85 6.94 3.57
C GLY A 153 -9.64 7.89 3.44
N ALA A 154 -9.04 8.03 2.25
CA ALA A 154 -8.02 9.03 2.01
C ALA A 154 -8.65 10.42 1.87
N LEU A 155 -8.09 11.42 2.55
CA LEU A 155 -8.61 12.79 2.50
C LEU A 155 -8.32 13.43 1.13
N LEU A 156 -9.37 13.69 0.35
CA LEU A 156 -9.30 14.33 -0.96
C LEU A 156 -9.26 15.87 -0.84
N ALA A 157 -10.12 16.42 0.02
CA ALA A 157 -10.28 17.86 0.21
C ALA A 157 -10.94 18.18 1.55
N SER A 158 -10.76 19.41 2.03
CA SER A 158 -11.45 19.93 3.21
C SER A 158 -11.80 21.40 3.03
N VAL A 159 -12.94 21.81 3.58
CA VAL A 159 -13.40 23.21 3.63
C VAL A 159 -13.96 23.52 5.01
N THR A 160 -13.51 24.63 5.60
CA THR A 160 -14.03 25.16 6.88
C THR A 160 -14.69 26.50 6.63
N VAL A 161 -15.91 26.68 7.12
CA VAL A 161 -16.71 27.90 6.95
C VAL A 161 -17.16 28.40 8.34
N PRO A 162 -17.03 29.71 8.64
CA PRO A 162 -17.56 30.29 9.88
C PRO A 162 -19.09 30.17 9.94
N ASP A 163 -19.62 29.95 11.13
CA ASP A 163 -21.06 29.91 11.31
C ASP A 163 -21.71 31.27 11.03
N THR A 164 -22.52 31.30 9.96
CA THR A 164 -23.19 32.48 9.42
C THR A 164 -24.50 32.05 8.75
N ALA A 165 -25.58 32.83 8.91
CA ALA A 165 -26.93 32.42 8.50
C ALA A 165 -27.00 31.90 7.05
N GLY A 166 -27.35 30.62 6.90
CA GLY A 166 -27.54 29.95 5.62
C GLY A 166 -26.26 29.68 4.84
N PHE A 167 -25.11 29.56 5.52
CA PHE A 167 -23.82 29.24 4.90
C PHE A 167 -23.83 27.91 4.13
N THR A 168 -22.86 27.72 3.24
CA THR A 168 -22.73 26.49 2.44
C THR A 168 -21.33 25.90 2.61
N LEU A 169 -21.26 24.61 2.97
CA LEU A 169 -20.07 23.79 2.80
C LEU A 169 -20.16 23.18 1.40
N SER A 170 -19.10 23.30 0.60
CA SER A 170 -19.05 22.75 -0.75
C SER A 170 -17.65 22.28 -1.09
N ILE A 171 -17.56 21.07 -1.63
CA ILE A 171 -16.35 20.48 -2.17
C ILE A 171 -16.67 19.99 -3.58
N SER A 172 -15.82 20.37 -4.54
CA SER A 172 -15.84 19.87 -5.92
C SER A 172 -14.47 19.29 -6.27
N THR A 173 -14.36 17.97 -6.19
CA THR A 173 -13.18 17.19 -6.57
C THR A 173 -13.64 15.80 -7.02
N ALA A 174 -12.91 15.14 -7.91
CA ALA A 174 -13.26 13.80 -8.34
C ALA A 174 -13.20 12.77 -7.20
N ASN A 175 -13.89 11.64 -7.38
CA ASN A 175 -13.83 10.43 -6.56
C ASN A 175 -14.31 10.55 -5.10
N ILE A 176 -15.16 11.52 -4.76
CA ILE A 176 -15.73 11.64 -3.40
C ILE A 176 -16.68 10.46 -3.15
N HIS A 177 -16.32 9.54 -2.27
CA HIS A 177 -17.18 8.43 -1.82
C HIS A 177 -17.93 8.76 -0.52
N SER A 178 -17.32 9.57 0.34
CA SER A 178 -17.97 10.02 1.56
C SER A 178 -17.54 11.43 1.95
N VAL A 179 -18.36 12.09 2.77
CA VAL A 179 -17.99 13.32 3.47
C VAL A 179 -18.21 13.17 4.97
N ARG A 180 -17.28 13.69 5.76
CA ARG A 180 -17.42 13.89 7.21
C ARG A 180 -17.63 15.38 7.47
N ILE A 181 -18.65 15.71 8.24
CA ILE A 181 -18.94 17.08 8.67
C ILE A 181 -18.75 17.16 10.18
N THR A 182 -17.94 18.10 10.64
CA THR A 182 -17.64 18.38 12.04
C THR A 182 -17.85 19.86 12.35
N GLN A 183 -17.96 20.21 13.64
CA GLN A 183 -18.24 21.57 14.10
C GLN A 183 -17.38 21.92 15.31
N THR A 184 -17.09 23.20 15.50
CA THR A 184 -16.38 23.71 16.69
C THR A 184 -17.30 24.03 17.86
N LEU A 185 -18.57 24.30 17.59
CA LEU A 185 -19.64 24.49 18.58
C LEU A 185 -20.77 23.47 18.32
N SER A 186 -21.74 23.40 19.23
CA SER A 186 -22.81 22.38 19.24
C SER A 186 -24.17 23.00 18.96
N ASP A 187 -24.28 23.73 17.86
CA ASP A 187 -25.42 24.58 17.54
C ASP A 187 -25.82 24.63 16.06
N ILE A 188 -25.03 24.09 15.13
CA ILE A 188 -25.34 24.16 13.69
C ILE A 188 -26.12 22.92 13.24
N ALA A 189 -27.32 23.09 12.71
CA ALA A 189 -28.03 22.07 11.96
C ALA A 189 -27.75 22.20 10.45
N PHE A 190 -27.92 21.11 9.70
CA PHE A 190 -27.72 21.11 8.25
C PHE A 190 -28.99 20.80 7.44
N ASP A 191 -29.13 21.38 6.26
CA ASP A 191 -30.22 21.16 5.29
C ASP A 191 -29.67 21.32 3.85
N ASP A 192 -30.52 21.13 2.83
CA ASP A 192 -30.16 21.31 1.41
C ASP A 192 -28.91 20.50 0.99
N LEU A 193 -28.92 19.17 1.17
CA LEU A 193 -27.86 18.32 0.64
C LEU A 193 -28.00 18.20 -0.88
N HIS A 194 -27.04 18.75 -1.60
CA HIS A 194 -26.85 18.57 -3.03
C HIS A 194 -25.66 17.65 -3.31
N VAL A 195 -25.87 16.64 -4.15
CA VAL A 195 -24.84 15.71 -4.62
C VAL A 195 -24.93 15.62 -6.13
N ASN A 196 -23.79 15.75 -6.82
CA ASN A 196 -23.74 15.51 -8.26
C ASN A 196 -24.04 14.03 -8.62
N ALA A 197 -24.13 13.75 -9.92
CA ALA A 197 -24.42 12.43 -10.46
C ALA A 197 -23.52 11.33 -9.87
N LEU A 198 -24.09 10.42 -9.08
CA LEU A 198 -23.34 9.28 -8.53
C LEU A 198 -22.91 8.34 -9.66
N SER A 199 -21.63 8.02 -9.70
CA SER A 199 -21.03 7.05 -10.62
C SER A 199 -20.43 5.88 -9.84
N ARG A 200 -20.38 4.69 -10.44
CA ARG A 200 -19.76 3.53 -9.76
C ARG A 200 -18.27 3.80 -9.52
N ALA A 201 -17.79 3.53 -8.31
CA ALA A 201 -16.36 3.54 -8.02
C ALA A 201 -15.61 2.59 -8.99
N VAL A 202 -14.43 3.00 -9.45
CA VAL A 202 -13.58 2.20 -10.33
C VAL A 202 -12.35 1.79 -9.55
N ASN A 203 -12.34 0.54 -9.10
CA ASN A 203 -11.21 -0.10 -8.44
C ASN A 203 -9.96 -0.01 -9.32
N VAL A 204 -8.89 0.56 -8.80
CA VAL A 204 -7.55 0.49 -9.38
C VAL A 204 -6.92 -0.83 -8.91
N ALA A 205 -6.13 -1.48 -9.75
CA ALA A 205 -5.46 -2.71 -9.33
C ALA A 205 -4.25 -2.38 -8.42
N PRO A 206 -3.88 -3.27 -7.48
CA PRO A 206 -2.75 -3.08 -6.60
C PRO A 206 -1.42 -3.00 -7.35
N ILE A 207 -0.37 -2.59 -6.62
CA ILE A 207 1.02 -2.60 -7.05
C ILE A 207 1.76 -3.63 -6.19
N ALA A 208 2.27 -4.69 -6.83
CA ALA A 208 3.18 -5.63 -6.21
C ALA A 208 4.61 -5.07 -6.23
N ASP A 209 5.34 -5.25 -5.13
CA ASP A 209 6.78 -5.05 -5.01
C ASP A 209 7.33 -6.27 -4.25
N ALA A 210 8.19 -7.07 -4.89
CA ALA A 210 8.78 -8.28 -4.32
C ALA A 210 10.15 -8.04 -3.65
N GLY A 211 10.64 -6.79 -3.67
CA GLY A 211 11.97 -6.42 -3.23
C GLY A 211 13.08 -6.67 -4.27
N PRO A 212 14.32 -6.22 -3.99
CA PRO A 212 15.46 -6.34 -4.91
C PRO A 212 16.09 -7.73 -4.91
N ASP A 213 16.68 -8.11 -6.04
CA ASP A 213 17.45 -9.35 -6.21
C ASP A 213 18.51 -9.57 -5.12
N GLN A 214 18.67 -10.83 -4.70
CA GLN A 214 19.53 -11.21 -3.57
C GLN A 214 20.66 -12.15 -3.99
N GLY A 215 21.81 -12.02 -3.34
CA GLY A 215 22.94 -12.95 -3.46
C GLY A 215 23.24 -13.59 -2.10
N VAL A 216 23.20 -14.92 -2.02
CA VAL A 216 23.31 -15.69 -0.77
C VAL A 216 24.24 -16.89 -0.91
N PHE A 217 24.65 -17.49 0.20
CA PHE A 217 25.33 -18.77 0.20
C PHE A 217 24.34 -19.93 0.30
N VAL A 218 24.74 -21.09 -0.23
CA VAL A 218 24.00 -22.34 -0.05
C VAL A 218 23.95 -22.70 1.43
N GLY A 219 22.75 -22.89 1.96
CA GLY A 219 22.45 -23.09 3.37
C GLY A 219 21.91 -21.86 4.10
N ASP A 220 21.99 -20.66 3.52
CA ASP A 220 21.46 -19.45 4.12
C ASP A 220 19.92 -19.46 4.17
N VAL A 221 19.36 -18.84 5.21
CA VAL A 221 17.93 -18.51 5.28
C VAL A 221 17.71 -17.17 4.59
N VAL A 222 16.94 -17.20 3.52
CA VAL A 222 16.53 -16.05 2.72
C VAL A 222 15.25 -15.48 3.31
N SER A 223 15.20 -14.15 3.45
CA SER A 223 13.98 -13.41 3.78
C SER A 223 13.54 -12.61 2.56
N LEU A 224 12.28 -12.75 2.18
CA LEU A 224 11.66 -11.90 1.17
C LEU A 224 10.87 -10.80 1.88
N ASP A 225 10.58 -9.70 1.18
CA ASP A 225 9.82 -8.59 1.74
C ASP A 225 8.95 -7.95 0.66
N GLY A 226 7.64 -8.20 0.77
CA GLY A 226 6.61 -7.59 -0.05
C GLY A 226 5.92 -6.41 0.61
N SER A 227 6.40 -5.91 1.76
CA SER A 227 5.72 -4.86 2.55
C SER A 227 5.67 -3.48 1.89
N LEU A 228 6.41 -3.28 0.78
CA LEU A 228 6.31 -2.10 -0.08
C LEU A 228 5.19 -2.20 -1.13
N SER A 229 4.56 -3.38 -1.28
CA SER A 229 3.34 -3.53 -2.07
C SER A 229 2.25 -2.62 -1.51
N SER A 230 1.52 -1.96 -2.39
CA SER A 230 0.51 -0.97 -2.02
C SER A 230 -0.65 -1.00 -2.99
N ASP A 231 -1.84 -0.69 -2.49
CA ASP A 231 -2.97 -0.40 -3.37
C ASP A 231 -3.08 1.12 -3.56
N PRO A 232 -3.27 1.64 -4.79
CA PRO A 232 -3.60 3.04 -5.02
C PRO A 232 -4.89 3.49 -4.32
N ASP A 233 -5.84 2.55 -4.15
CA ASP A 233 -7.06 2.67 -3.37
C ASP A 233 -6.85 2.20 -1.90
N ILE A 234 -5.63 2.13 -1.37
CA ILE A 234 -5.31 1.84 0.06
C ILE A 234 -6.03 0.58 0.64
N ASP A 235 -6.47 -0.31 -0.24
CA ASP A 235 -7.22 -1.51 0.08
C ASP A 235 -6.37 -2.50 0.90
N PRO A 236 -6.97 -3.26 1.85
CA PRO A 236 -6.25 -4.31 2.56
C PRO A 236 -5.76 -5.42 1.61
N LEU A 237 -4.43 -5.49 1.42
CA LEU A 237 -3.82 -6.49 0.56
C LEU A 237 -3.75 -7.88 1.19
N THR A 238 -4.05 -8.89 0.39
CA THR A 238 -3.69 -10.29 0.65
C THR A 238 -2.44 -10.65 -0.16
N PHE A 239 -1.58 -11.50 0.42
CA PHE A 239 -0.28 -11.89 -0.17
C PHE A 239 -0.29 -13.38 -0.52
N SER A 240 0.37 -13.73 -1.63
CA SER A 240 0.58 -15.11 -2.05
C SER A 240 1.91 -15.22 -2.79
N TRP A 241 2.82 -16.06 -2.31
CA TRP A 241 4.13 -16.27 -2.89
C TRP A 241 4.28 -17.65 -3.52
N THR A 242 5.00 -17.71 -4.64
CA THR A 242 5.41 -18.99 -5.26
C THR A 242 6.92 -18.99 -5.49
N LEU A 243 7.54 -20.18 -5.46
CA LEU A 243 9.00 -20.34 -5.57
C LEU A 243 9.35 -21.30 -6.72
N ALA A 244 9.86 -20.75 -7.81
CA ALA A 244 10.62 -21.52 -8.79
C ALA A 244 12.04 -21.74 -8.24
N ARG A 245 12.55 -22.96 -8.33
CA ARG A 245 13.80 -23.39 -7.69
C ARG A 245 14.67 -24.18 -8.68
N PRO A 246 16.01 -24.18 -8.51
CA PRO A 246 16.92 -24.89 -9.41
C PRO A 246 16.79 -26.41 -9.29
N ASP A 247 17.25 -27.13 -10.32
CA ASP A 247 17.21 -28.59 -10.36
C ASP A 247 17.91 -29.23 -9.15
N GLY A 248 17.24 -30.21 -8.54
CA GLY A 248 17.72 -30.87 -7.31
C GLY A 248 17.35 -30.15 -6.01
N SER A 249 16.83 -28.93 -6.07
CA SER A 249 16.35 -28.21 -4.87
C SER A 249 15.06 -28.82 -4.31
N THR A 250 15.00 -28.86 -2.97
CA THR A 250 13.84 -29.22 -2.15
C THR A 250 13.27 -28.05 -1.36
N ALA A 251 13.77 -26.82 -1.59
CA ALA A 251 13.35 -25.62 -0.89
C ALA A 251 11.84 -25.35 -0.99
N VAL A 252 11.28 -24.89 0.12
CA VAL A 252 9.86 -24.49 0.27
C VAL A 252 9.79 -23.18 1.04
N LEU A 253 8.80 -22.35 0.71
CA LEU A 253 8.49 -21.13 1.44
C LEU A 253 7.80 -21.46 2.78
N THR A 254 8.17 -20.72 3.81
CA THR A 254 7.47 -20.67 5.10
C THR A 254 6.80 -19.30 5.23
N GLY A 255 5.48 -19.29 5.44
CA GLY A 255 4.68 -18.07 5.49
C GLY A 255 4.37 -17.49 4.10
N ASP A 256 4.16 -18.35 3.10
CA ASP A 256 3.86 -18.01 1.70
C ASP A 256 2.62 -17.11 1.50
N THR A 257 1.72 -17.02 2.48
CA THR A 257 0.60 -16.07 2.47
C THR A 257 0.83 -14.81 3.32
N THR A 258 2.09 -14.45 3.60
CA THR A 258 2.46 -13.28 4.40
C THR A 258 3.28 -12.27 3.59
N ALA A 259 3.40 -11.04 4.08
CA ALA A 259 4.24 -10.02 3.44
C ALA A 259 5.75 -10.38 3.48
N SER A 260 6.21 -11.22 4.40
CA SER A 260 7.65 -11.51 4.59
C SER A 260 7.92 -13.01 4.78
N PRO A 261 7.74 -13.85 3.75
CA PRO A 261 8.06 -15.27 3.81
C PRO A 261 9.57 -15.52 3.85
N THR A 262 9.94 -16.74 4.23
CA THR A 262 11.34 -17.20 4.26
C THR A 262 11.52 -18.55 3.59
N PHE A 263 12.72 -18.85 3.11
CA PHE A 263 13.12 -20.20 2.68
C PHE A 263 14.63 -20.42 2.91
N THR A 264 15.10 -21.67 2.84
CA THR A 264 16.54 -21.97 2.82
C THR A 264 16.99 -22.28 1.41
N ALA A 265 18.04 -21.62 0.93
CA ALA A 265 18.64 -21.91 -0.37
C ALA A 265 19.51 -23.19 -0.29
N ASP A 266 18.92 -24.35 -0.55
CA ASP A 266 19.50 -25.67 -0.23
C ASP A 266 20.52 -26.19 -1.25
N VAL A 267 20.50 -25.69 -2.50
CA VAL A 267 21.46 -26.00 -3.58
C VAL A 267 21.88 -24.72 -4.33
N PRO A 268 23.04 -24.70 -5.02
CA PRO A 268 23.45 -23.52 -5.78
C PRO A 268 22.61 -23.35 -7.06
N GLY A 269 22.31 -22.10 -7.42
CA GLY A 269 21.47 -21.75 -8.57
C GLY A 269 20.59 -20.53 -8.28
N THR A 270 19.78 -20.14 -9.26
CA THR A 270 18.79 -19.07 -9.11
C THR A 270 17.45 -19.65 -8.64
N TYR A 271 16.89 -19.04 -7.60
CA TYR A 271 15.51 -19.22 -7.16
C TYR A 271 14.74 -17.96 -7.55
N THR A 272 13.60 -18.09 -8.22
CA THR A 272 12.73 -16.96 -8.54
C THR A 272 11.52 -17.03 -7.65
N ALA A 273 11.35 -16.03 -6.78
CA ALA A 273 10.18 -15.93 -5.92
C ALA A 273 9.21 -14.90 -6.51
N THR A 274 8.00 -15.34 -6.85
CA THR A 274 6.95 -14.47 -7.40
C THR A 274 5.94 -14.14 -6.32
N LEU A 275 5.81 -12.85 -6.00
CA LEU A 275 4.73 -12.31 -5.20
C LEU A 275 3.51 -12.07 -6.08
N THR A 276 2.33 -12.43 -5.59
CA THR A 276 1.03 -11.94 -6.05
C THR A 276 0.32 -11.28 -4.89
N VAL A 277 -0.14 -10.04 -5.09
CA VAL A 277 -1.04 -9.35 -4.17
C VAL A 277 -2.43 -9.22 -4.76
N ALA A 278 -3.46 -9.26 -3.91
CA ALA A 278 -4.84 -9.05 -4.29
C ALA A 278 -5.55 -8.12 -3.30
N ASP A 279 -6.36 -7.20 -3.84
CA ASP A 279 -7.19 -6.25 -3.08
C ASP A 279 -8.49 -6.89 -2.54
N SER A 280 -9.34 -6.08 -1.88
CA SER A 280 -10.59 -6.55 -1.29
C SER A 280 -11.73 -6.78 -2.32
N PHE A 281 -11.58 -6.26 -3.53
CA PHE A 281 -12.55 -6.35 -4.64
C PHE A 281 -12.17 -7.41 -5.69
N GLY A 282 -11.00 -8.03 -5.56
CA GLY A 282 -10.51 -9.15 -6.36
C GLY A 282 -9.63 -8.77 -7.56
N ALA A 283 -9.11 -7.54 -7.67
CA ALA A 283 -8.04 -7.27 -8.63
C ALA A 283 -6.68 -7.68 -8.05
N THR A 284 -5.71 -7.93 -8.93
CA THR A 284 -4.45 -8.60 -8.58
C THR A 284 -3.28 -8.02 -9.34
N ALA A 285 -2.11 -7.97 -8.70
CA ALA A 285 -0.83 -7.69 -9.34
C ALA A 285 0.24 -8.68 -8.88
N SER A 286 1.32 -8.79 -9.66
CA SER A 286 2.43 -9.69 -9.34
C SER A 286 3.77 -9.06 -9.71
N ASP A 287 4.79 -9.38 -8.92
CA ASP A 287 6.18 -9.00 -9.12
C ASP A 287 7.10 -10.19 -8.76
N SER A 288 8.39 -10.15 -9.08
CA SER A 288 9.31 -11.26 -8.81
C SER A 288 10.72 -10.81 -8.48
N VAL A 289 11.34 -11.54 -7.55
CA VAL A 289 12.71 -11.33 -7.10
C VAL A 289 13.56 -12.58 -7.35
N ASP A 290 14.74 -12.40 -7.93
CA ASP A 290 15.71 -13.47 -8.16
C ASP A 290 16.72 -13.57 -7.01
N VAL A 291 16.89 -14.77 -6.47
CA VAL A 291 17.82 -15.10 -5.39
C VAL A 291 18.89 -16.04 -5.94
N SER A 292 20.12 -15.53 -6.08
CA SER A 292 21.27 -16.27 -6.59
C SER A 292 22.06 -16.89 -5.44
N ALA A 293 21.99 -18.22 -5.31
CA ALA A 293 22.71 -18.98 -4.31
C ALA A 293 24.01 -19.57 -4.87
N ILE A 294 25.13 -19.34 -4.18
CA ILE A 294 26.44 -19.90 -4.54
C ILE A 294 27.08 -20.67 -3.38
N THR A 295 27.89 -21.68 -3.68
CA THR A 295 28.71 -22.34 -2.67
C THR A 295 29.92 -21.48 -2.30
N SER A 296 30.47 -21.68 -1.10
CA SER A 296 31.74 -21.05 -0.70
C SER A 296 32.86 -21.33 -1.71
N THR A 297 32.92 -22.54 -2.26
CA THR A 297 33.90 -22.92 -3.30
C THR A 297 33.72 -22.09 -4.58
N GLN A 298 32.49 -21.88 -5.07
CA GLN A 298 32.25 -21.03 -6.26
C GLN A 298 32.63 -19.55 -6.01
N SER A 299 32.38 -19.04 -4.81
CA SER A 299 32.80 -17.69 -4.41
C SER A 299 34.33 -17.56 -4.39
N VAL A 300 35.01 -18.56 -3.81
CA VAL A 300 36.47 -18.64 -3.77
C VAL A 300 37.06 -18.72 -5.18
N ASP A 301 36.54 -19.59 -6.05
CA ASP A 301 36.97 -19.71 -7.44
C ASP A 301 36.92 -18.37 -8.18
N ALA A 302 35.81 -17.62 -8.04
CA ALA A 302 35.64 -16.31 -8.66
C ALA A 302 36.68 -15.29 -8.15
N LEU A 303 36.96 -15.27 -6.84
CA LEU A 303 37.98 -14.41 -6.23
C LEU A 303 39.40 -14.76 -6.70
N ILE A 304 39.73 -16.05 -6.79
CA ILE A 304 41.04 -16.53 -7.24
C ILE A 304 41.26 -16.27 -8.74
N LEU A 305 40.25 -16.49 -9.58
CA LEU A 305 40.29 -16.14 -11.01
C LEU A 305 40.46 -14.62 -11.21
N ARG A 306 39.80 -13.80 -10.40
CA ARG A 306 39.98 -12.34 -10.44
C ARG A 306 41.40 -11.94 -10.03
N ALA A 307 41.96 -12.54 -8.98
CA ALA A 307 43.33 -12.32 -8.54
C ALA A 307 44.36 -12.76 -9.60
N LEU A 308 44.17 -13.93 -10.22
CA LEU A 308 45.01 -14.45 -11.32
C LEU A 308 45.09 -13.46 -12.50
N ASN A 309 43.95 -12.88 -12.89
CA ASN A 309 43.89 -11.88 -13.95
C ASN A 309 44.62 -10.58 -13.58
N LEU A 310 44.42 -10.08 -12.35
CA LEU A 310 45.11 -8.87 -11.87
C LEU A 310 46.63 -9.08 -11.78
N ILE A 311 47.08 -10.20 -11.20
CA ILE A 311 48.51 -10.54 -11.10
C ILE A 311 49.11 -10.73 -12.49
N GLY A 312 48.43 -11.41 -13.42
CA GLY A 312 48.90 -11.60 -14.78
C GLY A 312 49.09 -10.28 -15.56
N ALA A 313 48.24 -9.29 -15.28
CA ALA A 313 48.32 -7.95 -15.89
C ALA A 313 49.42 -7.05 -15.28
N MET A 314 50.05 -7.41 -14.15
CA MET A 314 51.04 -6.55 -13.49
C MET A 314 52.26 -6.31 -14.39
N PRO A 315 52.71 -5.04 -14.55
CA PRO A 315 53.93 -4.71 -15.28
C PRO A 315 55.17 -5.06 -14.44
N ARG A 316 56.37 -4.95 -15.05
CA ARG A 316 57.60 -5.54 -14.47
C ARG A 316 58.02 -4.89 -13.16
N GLU A 317 57.74 -3.60 -13.02
CA GLU A 317 58.06 -2.72 -11.91
C GLU A 317 57.21 -2.94 -10.65
N GLN A 318 56.04 -3.56 -10.78
CA GLN A 318 55.15 -3.88 -9.64
C GLN A 318 55.48 -5.23 -8.97
N VAL A 319 56.47 -5.98 -9.46
CA VAL A 319 56.84 -7.31 -8.95
C VAL A 319 58.35 -7.44 -8.76
N THR A 320 58.83 -8.24 -7.79
CA THR A 320 60.28 -8.41 -7.58
C THR A 320 60.95 -9.02 -8.80
N THR A 321 60.38 -10.12 -9.33
CA THR A 321 60.82 -10.79 -10.56
C THR A 321 59.63 -11.36 -11.32
N ARG A 322 59.76 -11.55 -12.65
CA ARG A 322 58.76 -12.32 -13.43
C ARG A 322 58.66 -13.78 -12.95
N GLY A 323 59.74 -14.34 -12.41
CA GLY A 323 59.71 -15.67 -11.77
C GLY A 323 58.80 -15.70 -10.54
N ASN A 324 58.82 -14.65 -9.71
CA ASN A 324 57.97 -14.50 -8.53
C ASN A 324 56.50 -14.32 -8.91
N GLN A 325 56.22 -13.51 -9.95
CA GLN A 325 54.87 -13.34 -10.50
C GLN A 325 54.31 -14.67 -11.02
N ASN A 326 55.09 -15.40 -11.84
CA ASN A 326 54.71 -16.72 -12.34
C ASN A 326 54.52 -17.72 -11.18
N ALA A 327 55.35 -17.67 -10.14
CA ALA A 327 55.22 -18.52 -8.96
C ALA A 327 53.94 -18.20 -8.16
N LEU A 328 53.56 -16.93 -8.04
CA LEU A 328 52.31 -16.50 -7.41
C LEU A 328 51.09 -17.01 -8.20
N GLN A 329 51.10 -16.83 -9.52
CA GLN A 329 50.05 -17.38 -10.39
C GLN A 329 49.99 -18.91 -10.30
N ASN A 330 51.14 -19.60 -10.26
CA ASN A 330 51.18 -21.05 -10.07
C ASN A 330 50.59 -21.51 -8.73
N PHE A 331 50.79 -20.75 -7.64
CA PHE A 331 50.13 -21.07 -6.36
C PHE A 331 48.62 -20.90 -6.44
N LEU A 332 48.12 -19.83 -7.04
CA LEU A 332 46.68 -19.60 -7.23
C LEU A 332 46.03 -20.62 -8.17
N THR A 333 46.71 -21.05 -9.23
CA THR A 333 46.25 -22.17 -10.07
C THR A 333 46.20 -23.47 -9.28
N GLN A 334 47.22 -23.76 -8.43
CA GLN A 334 47.19 -24.92 -7.53
C GLN A 334 46.07 -24.82 -6.47
N THR A 335 45.67 -23.62 -6.05
CA THR A 335 44.48 -23.42 -5.21
C THR A 335 43.22 -23.86 -5.96
N LEU A 336 42.98 -23.39 -7.20
CA LEU A 336 41.83 -23.82 -8.01
C LEU A 336 41.83 -25.33 -8.26
N ASP A 337 42.96 -25.90 -8.70
CA ASP A 337 43.12 -27.32 -8.95
C ASP A 337 42.80 -28.18 -7.70
N ALA A 338 43.12 -27.68 -6.51
CA ALA A 338 42.83 -28.34 -5.24
C ALA A 338 41.34 -28.24 -4.87
N LEU A 339 40.72 -27.06 -5.02
CA LEU A 339 39.29 -26.84 -4.81
C LEU A 339 38.43 -27.74 -5.70
N HIS A 340 38.80 -27.86 -6.99
CA HIS A 340 38.09 -28.73 -7.95
C HIS A 340 38.24 -30.23 -7.65
N ARG A 341 39.20 -30.62 -6.82
CA ARG A 341 39.33 -31.98 -6.28
C ARG A 341 38.73 -32.16 -4.87
N GLY A 342 38.19 -31.11 -4.26
CA GLY A 342 37.71 -31.10 -2.88
C GLY A 342 38.82 -31.06 -1.82
N ASP A 343 40.06 -30.77 -2.21
CA ASP A 343 41.24 -30.71 -1.34
C ASP A 343 41.38 -29.31 -0.71
N VAL A 344 40.48 -29.02 0.24
CA VAL A 344 40.39 -27.70 0.91
C VAL A 344 41.65 -27.39 1.71
N GLU A 345 42.29 -28.38 2.35
CA GLU A 345 43.52 -28.18 3.11
C GLU A 345 44.66 -27.69 2.20
N HIS A 346 44.87 -28.34 1.04
CA HIS A 346 45.88 -27.91 0.07
C HIS A 346 45.53 -26.55 -0.56
N ALA A 347 44.25 -26.29 -0.84
CA ALA A 347 43.80 -25.00 -1.33
C ALA A 347 44.13 -23.86 -0.34
N ARG A 348 43.87 -24.08 0.95
CA ARG A 348 44.19 -23.15 2.05
C ARG A 348 45.70 -22.96 2.22
N ASP A 349 46.50 -24.02 2.17
CA ASP A 349 47.98 -23.93 2.23
C ASP A 349 48.54 -23.04 1.11
N LYS A 350 48.11 -23.26 -0.13
CA LYS A 350 48.56 -22.49 -1.30
C LYS A 350 48.10 -21.04 -1.25
N LEU A 351 46.90 -20.80 -0.72
CA LEU A 351 46.36 -19.46 -0.58
C LEU A 351 47.06 -18.68 0.54
N ALA A 352 47.32 -19.30 1.70
CA ALA A 352 48.14 -18.71 2.77
C ALA A 352 49.56 -18.38 2.28
N LYS A 353 50.19 -19.29 1.54
CA LYS A 353 51.50 -19.05 0.89
C LYS A 353 51.46 -17.93 -0.14
N SER A 354 50.31 -17.63 -0.73
CA SER A 354 50.14 -16.53 -1.69
C SER A 354 49.94 -15.20 -0.96
N ILE A 355 49.12 -15.18 0.10
CA ILE A 355 48.89 -14.01 0.96
C ILE A 355 50.21 -13.52 1.57
N ASN A 356 51.02 -14.42 2.14
CA ASN A 356 52.33 -14.12 2.74
C ASN A 356 53.39 -13.61 1.73
N ARG A 357 53.04 -13.43 0.45
CA ARG A 357 53.89 -12.85 -0.60
C ARG A 357 53.36 -11.52 -1.12
N ILE A 358 52.27 -11.01 -0.56
CA ILE A 358 51.66 -9.73 -0.91
C ILE A 358 51.11 -9.00 0.33
N ASP A 359 51.66 -9.26 1.52
CA ASP A 359 51.10 -8.81 2.80
C ASP A 359 51.70 -7.50 3.34
N GLY A 360 52.89 -7.10 2.88
CA GLY A 360 53.67 -6.04 3.54
C GLY A 360 52.98 -4.68 3.56
N CYS A 361 52.27 -4.28 2.51
CA CYS A 361 51.53 -3.02 2.53
C CYS A 361 50.35 -3.06 3.50
N ALA A 362 49.67 -4.20 3.64
CA ALA A 362 48.55 -4.37 4.57
C ALA A 362 49.02 -4.47 6.04
N LEU A 363 50.13 -5.17 6.30
CA LEU A 363 50.64 -5.42 7.66
C LEU A 363 51.63 -4.35 8.16
N ARG A 364 52.39 -3.72 7.26
CA ARG A 364 53.56 -2.88 7.59
C ARG A 364 53.57 -1.52 6.86
N GLY A 365 52.56 -1.24 6.03
CA GLY A 365 52.46 -0.01 5.23
C GLY A 365 53.43 0.09 4.05
N ARG A 366 54.23 -0.96 3.79
CA ARG A 366 55.16 -1.06 2.65
C ARG A 366 55.56 -2.53 2.40
N PRO A 367 55.95 -2.92 1.18
CA PRO A 367 56.37 -4.29 0.91
C PRO A 367 57.64 -4.67 1.67
N ASP A 368 57.79 -5.94 2.04
CA ASP A 368 59.06 -6.46 2.56
C ASP A 368 60.03 -6.85 1.43
N GLY A 369 61.26 -6.36 1.51
CA GLY A 369 62.28 -6.49 0.48
C GLY A 369 63.24 -7.67 0.67
N ASP A 370 63.37 -8.25 1.87
CA ASP A 370 64.46 -9.16 2.20
C ASP A 370 64.07 -10.34 3.11
N GLY A 371 64.88 -11.42 3.06
CA GLY A 371 64.66 -12.63 3.84
C GLY A 371 63.47 -13.48 3.39
N ASP A 372 63.10 -14.46 4.22
CA ASP A 372 62.05 -15.45 3.89
C ASP A 372 60.64 -14.85 3.84
N GLN A 373 60.45 -13.65 4.42
CA GLN A 373 59.22 -12.85 4.46
C GLN A 373 59.05 -11.90 3.26
N ARG A 374 60.00 -11.89 2.31
CA ARG A 374 59.97 -11.02 1.11
C ARG A 374 58.65 -11.11 0.34
N ASP A 375 58.08 -9.94 0.05
CA ASP A 375 56.95 -9.78 -0.86
C ASP A 375 57.36 -9.94 -2.33
N TRP A 376 56.45 -10.51 -3.12
CA TRP A 376 56.60 -10.76 -4.55
C TRP A 376 55.96 -9.66 -5.41
N VAL A 377 54.96 -8.95 -4.86
CA VAL A 377 54.39 -7.71 -5.41
C VAL A 377 54.97 -6.53 -4.62
N THR A 378 55.65 -5.62 -5.30
CA THR A 378 56.45 -4.53 -4.72
C THR A 378 55.79 -3.15 -4.83
N ASP A 379 54.54 -3.09 -5.29
CA ASP A 379 53.72 -1.87 -5.33
C ASP A 379 52.49 -2.00 -4.44
N CYS A 380 52.20 -0.98 -3.63
CA CYS A 380 51.10 -1.05 -2.67
C CYS A 380 49.71 -0.90 -3.29
N ALA A 381 49.56 -0.24 -4.44
CA ALA A 381 48.27 -0.20 -5.13
C ALA A 381 47.95 -1.57 -5.76
N ALA A 382 48.98 -2.24 -6.32
CA ALA A 382 48.89 -3.60 -6.80
C ALA A 382 48.60 -4.61 -5.67
N GLN A 383 49.25 -4.50 -4.50
CA GLN A 383 48.87 -5.30 -3.32
C GLN A 383 47.44 -5.01 -2.89
N ALA A 384 47.02 -3.74 -2.78
CA ALA A 384 45.66 -3.38 -2.35
C ALA A 384 44.55 -3.89 -3.29
N ALA A 385 44.82 -4.09 -4.57
CA ALA A 385 43.87 -4.66 -5.52
C ALA A 385 43.73 -6.19 -5.42
N VAL A 386 44.72 -6.89 -4.86
CA VAL A 386 44.79 -8.38 -4.87
C VAL A 386 44.67 -8.98 -3.48
N TYR A 387 45.29 -8.38 -2.46
CA TYR A 387 45.31 -8.86 -1.08
C TYR A 387 43.89 -9.10 -0.53
N PRO A 388 42.91 -8.18 -0.67
CA PRO A 388 41.55 -8.42 -0.19
C PRO A 388 40.87 -9.62 -0.85
N LEU A 389 41.13 -9.87 -2.15
CA LEU A 389 40.57 -11.03 -2.86
C LEU A 389 41.08 -12.33 -2.27
N LEU A 390 42.39 -12.42 -1.99
CA LEU A 390 43.01 -13.61 -1.42
C LEU A 390 42.61 -13.82 0.04
N THR A 391 42.53 -12.77 0.86
CA THR A 391 42.08 -12.90 2.25
C THR A 391 40.60 -13.25 2.37
N ASN A 392 39.74 -12.71 1.50
CA ASN A 392 38.32 -13.07 1.48
C ASN A 392 38.13 -14.53 1.03
N ALA A 393 38.86 -14.95 -0.01
CA ALA A 393 38.91 -16.35 -0.42
C ALA A 393 39.40 -17.28 0.72
N PHE A 394 40.40 -16.85 1.49
CA PHE A 394 40.93 -17.62 2.62
C PHE A 394 39.97 -17.66 3.81
N GLY A 395 39.15 -16.62 4.02
CA GLY A 395 38.09 -16.61 5.03
C GLY A 395 36.90 -17.49 4.65
N ALA A 396 36.53 -17.54 3.37
CA ALA A 396 35.39 -18.31 2.88
C ALA A 396 35.63 -19.84 2.86
N LEU A 397 36.89 -20.29 2.81
CA LEU A 397 37.25 -21.69 3.02
C LEU A 397 37.27 -22.00 4.52
N ALA A 398 36.19 -22.57 5.07
CA ALA A 398 36.18 -23.09 6.43
C ALA A 398 37.31 -24.14 6.64
N PRO A 399 37.89 -24.24 7.86
CA PRO A 399 38.89 -25.26 8.19
C PRO A 399 38.29 -26.67 8.32
#